data_AF-A0A836U036-F1
#
_entry.id   AF-A0A836U036-F1
#
_cell.length_a   1.000
_cell.length_b   1.000
_cell.length_c   1.000
_cell.angle_alpha   90.00
_cell.angle_beta   90.00
_cell.angle_gamma   90.00
#
_symmetry.space_group_name_H-M   'P 1'
#
loop_
_entity.id
_entity.type
_entity.pdbx_description
1 polymer ?
#
loop_
_entity_poly.entity_id
_entity_poly.type
_entity_poly.pdbx_seq_one_letter_code
_entity_poly.pdbx_strand_id
1 'polypeptide(L)'
;MSGFAQTLARQTAQQATPPMVWAAAANAHSQGADAFGLADACTFPDGWPWPAVQYDTWRLLGSPDLLARVDKHYRVQSRGVRIPPTWLPGGDPPLPQAMEVGQPLVLELRIADDLARWQQDGRVASVRLTVRISAIEASLNAVEISLNDRVLPEELLALNDLNYRLTANGAVSPYGYVYEFDLPPEYHP
;
A
#
# COMPACT_ATOMS: atom_id res chain seq x y z
N MET A 1 28.17 -2.25 1.93
CA MET A 1 27.12 -1.32 1.45
C MET A 1 26.27 -2.06 0.44
N SER A 2 25.18 -2.69 0.88
CA SER A 2 24.27 -3.42 -0.01
C SER A 2 23.47 -2.38 -0.80
N GLY A 3 23.58 -2.42 -2.12
CA GLY A 3 22.85 -1.52 -3.02
C GLY A 3 21.35 -1.65 -2.79
N PHE A 4 20.66 -0.50 -2.80
CA PHE A 4 19.21 -0.41 -2.72
C PHE A 4 18.60 -1.08 -3.95
N ALA A 5 18.38 -2.38 -3.87
CA ALA A 5 17.64 -3.11 -4.88
C ALA A 5 16.15 -2.73 -4.76
N GLN A 6 15.75 -1.84 -5.66
CA GLN A 6 14.59 -2.00 -6.54
C GLN A 6 13.29 -2.43 -5.86
N THR A 7 12.35 -1.49 -5.66
CA THR A 7 10.91 -1.64 -5.97
C THR A 7 10.06 -0.46 -5.50
N LEU A 8 8.97 -0.22 -6.24
CA LEU A 8 7.96 0.80 -5.96
C LEU A 8 7.49 0.71 -4.49
N ALA A 9 7.53 1.85 -3.79
CA ALA A 9 7.03 2.07 -2.42
C ALA A 9 7.86 1.54 -1.22
N ARG A 10 9.05 0.94 -1.43
CA ARG A 10 9.99 0.55 -0.33
C ARG A 10 11.09 1.58 -0.04
N GLN A 11 10.95 2.78 -0.59
CA GLN A 11 11.94 3.86 -0.50
C GLN A 11 11.78 4.71 0.76
N THR A 12 10.59 4.72 1.37
CA THR A 12 10.28 5.50 2.58
C THR A 12 10.40 4.69 3.86
N ALA A 13 10.16 3.37 3.82
CA ALA A 13 10.30 2.47 4.95
C ALA A 13 10.87 1.10 4.51
N GLN A 14 11.82 0.57 5.29
CA GLN A 14 12.47 -0.73 5.02
C GLN A 14 11.58 -1.93 5.41
N GLN A 15 10.62 -1.71 6.31
CA GLN A 15 9.70 -2.71 6.82
C GLN A 15 8.25 -2.22 6.64
N ALA A 16 7.29 -3.15 6.76
CA ALA A 16 5.88 -2.78 6.79
C ALA A 16 5.62 -1.83 7.98
N THR A 17 4.95 -0.72 7.72
CA THR A 17 4.54 0.21 8.77
C THR A 17 3.34 -0.34 9.55
N PRO A 18 3.07 0.11 10.79
CA PRO A 18 1.92 -0.36 11.55
C PRO A 18 0.58 -0.28 10.79
N PRO A 19 0.25 0.81 10.06
CA PRO A 19 -0.96 0.88 9.24
C PRO A 19 -1.05 -0.17 8.12
N MET A 20 0.08 -0.62 7.57
CA MET A 20 0.11 -1.71 6.58
C MET A 20 -0.14 -3.07 7.24
N VAL A 21 0.43 -3.29 8.43
CA VAL A 21 0.19 -4.52 9.20
C VAL A 21 -1.28 -4.59 9.64
N TRP A 22 -1.87 -3.49 10.10
CA TRP A 22 -3.29 -3.42 10.44
C TRP A 22 -4.20 -3.63 9.24
N ALA A 23 -3.85 -3.08 8.06
CA ALA A 23 -4.57 -3.35 6.81
C ALA A 23 -4.58 -4.84 6.45
N ALA A 24 -3.42 -5.50 6.54
CA ALA A 24 -3.30 -6.93 6.28
C ALA A 24 -4.14 -7.76 7.28
N ALA A 25 -4.08 -7.43 8.58
CA ALA A 25 -4.86 -8.10 9.61
C ALA A 25 -6.38 -7.88 9.43
N ALA A 26 -6.82 -6.66 9.10
CA ALA A 26 -8.22 -6.36 8.83
C ALA A 26 -8.74 -7.16 7.61
N ASN A 27 -7.95 -7.23 6.53
CA ASN A 27 -8.28 -8.07 5.37
C ASN A 27 -8.37 -9.55 5.72
N ALA A 28 -7.51 -10.05 6.61
CA ALA A 28 -7.53 -11.46 6.97
C ALA A 28 -8.71 -11.80 7.90
N HIS A 29 -9.05 -10.91 8.86
CA HIS A 29 -10.29 -11.02 9.63
C HIS A 29 -11.54 -10.99 8.74
N SER A 30 -11.59 -10.09 7.74
CA SER A 30 -12.74 -10.03 6.80
C SER A 30 -12.86 -11.26 5.90
N GLN A 31 -11.83 -12.10 5.85
CA GLN A 31 -11.84 -13.40 5.18
C GLN A 31 -12.19 -14.56 6.13
N GLY A 32 -12.48 -14.28 7.40
CA GLY A 32 -12.86 -15.28 8.39
C GLY A 32 -11.69 -16.02 9.04
N ALA A 33 -10.48 -15.44 9.03
CA ALA A 33 -9.34 -16.05 9.70
C ALA A 33 -9.48 -15.98 11.23
N ASP A 34 -9.30 -17.11 11.90
CA ASP A 34 -9.33 -17.19 13.38
C ASP A 34 -8.02 -16.70 14.03
N ALA A 35 -6.91 -16.72 13.28
CA ALA A 35 -5.57 -16.34 13.77
C ALA A 35 -4.63 -15.94 12.63
N PHE A 36 -3.52 -15.27 12.98
CA PHE A 36 -2.45 -14.88 12.04
C PHE A 36 -1.09 -15.34 12.54
N GLY A 37 -0.25 -15.76 11.60
CA GLY A 37 1.18 -15.92 11.83
C GLY A 37 1.93 -14.67 11.38
N LEU A 38 2.88 -14.21 12.19
CA LEU A 38 3.85 -13.19 11.77
C LEU A 38 5.14 -13.91 11.38
N ALA A 39 5.39 -14.04 10.08
CA ALA A 39 6.65 -14.56 9.54
C ALA A 39 7.57 -13.39 9.19
N ASP A 40 8.88 -13.54 9.43
CA ASP A 40 9.89 -12.51 9.16
C ASP A 40 9.60 -11.14 9.81
N ALA A 41 8.77 -11.11 10.87
CA ALA A 41 8.65 -9.98 11.79
C ALA A 41 9.94 -9.91 12.64
N CYS A 42 11.04 -9.61 11.96
CA CYS A 42 12.36 -9.51 12.54
C CYS A 42 12.36 -8.35 13.53
N THR A 43 12.24 -8.65 14.82
CA THR A 43 12.31 -7.68 15.91
C THR A 43 13.74 -7.21 16.19
N PHE A 44 14.73 -7.59 15.37
CA PHE A 44 16.10 -7.15 15.58
C PHE A 44 16.30 -5.68 15.16
N PRO A 45 17.13 -4.92 15.89
CA PRO A 45 17.97 -5.37 17.00
C PRO A 45 17.27 -5.45 18.36
N ASP A 46 16.11 -4.79 18.51
CA ASP A 46 15.54 -4.48 19.83
C ASP A 46 15.01 -5.71 20.59
N GLY A 47 14.54 -6.73 19.87
CA GLY A 47 14.08 -7.98 20.45
C GLY A 47 12.93 -7.81 21.44
N TRP A 48 12.69 -8.85 22.25
CA TRP A 48 11.97 -8.65 23.50
C TRP A 48 12.93 -8.01 24.53
N PRO A 49 12.51 -7.01 25.32
CA PRO A 49 11.17 -6.43 25.36
C PRO A 49 10.93 -5.47 24.20
N TRP A 50 9.72 -5.54 23.60
CA TRP A 50 9.43 -4.71 22.44
C TRP A 50 9.36 -3.21 22.79
N PRO A 51 9.81 -2.33 21.89
CA PRO A 51 9.52 -0.90 21.98
C PRO A 51 8.00 -0.65 21.90
N ALA A 52 7.56 0.49 22.42
CA ALA A 52 6.14 0.88 22.49
C ALA A 52 5.43 0.75 21.13
N VAL A 53 6.09 1.16 20.04
CA VAL A 53 5.54 1.05 18.68
C VAL A 53 5.18 -0.38 18.29
N GLN A 54 5.99 -1.37 18.67
CA GLN A 54 5.72 -2.77 18.36
C GLN A 54 4.60 -3.31 19.25
N TYR A 55 4.59 -2.99 20.54
CA TYR A 55 3.46 -3.32 21.42
C TYR A 55 2.14 -2.75 20.90
N ASP A 56 2.12 -1.47 20.52
CA ASP A 56 0.94 -0.79 19.98
C ASP A 56 0.49 -1.39 18.66
N THR A 57 1.43 -1.81 17.82
CA THR A 57 1.09 -2.48 16.56
C THR A 57 0.42 -3.82 16.83
N TRP A 58 1.01 -4.65 17.70
CA TRP A 58 0.63 -6.06 17.84
C TRP A 58 -0.63 -6.26 18.67
N ARG A 59 -0.87 -5.40 19.67
CA ARG A 59 -2.05 -5.51 20.53
C ARG A 59 -3.38 -5.35 19.79
N LEU A 60 -3.37 -4.70 18.62
CA LEU A 60 -4.58 -4.50 17.81
C LEU A 60 -4.91 -5.69 16.91
N LEU A 61 -3.91 -6.51 16.55
CA LEU A 61 -4.06 -7.53 15.49
C LEU A 61 -5.14 -8.57 15.81
N GLY A 62 -5.34 -8.89 17.09
CA GLY A 62 -6.33 -9.87 17.52
C GLY A 62 -7.78 -9.37 17.55
N SER A 63 -8.05 -8.08 17.33
CA SER A 63 -9.39 -7.51 17.49
C SER A 63 -9.87 -6.81 16.20
N PRO A 64 -10.85 -7.38 15.49
CA PRO A 64 -11.51 -6.73 14.36
C PRO A 64 -12.05 -5.34 14.73
N ASP A 65 -12.66 -5.22 15.91
CA ASP A 65 -13.27 -3.98 16.38
C ASP A 65 -12.25 -2.86 16.59
N LEU A 66 -11.05 -3.19 17.09
CA LEU A 66 -9.98 -2.21 17.24
C LEU A 66 -9.38 -1.85 15.88
N LEU A 67 -9.17 -2.85 15.02
CA LEU A 67 -8.66 -2.63 13.67
C LEU A 67 -9.60 -1.75 12.86
N ALA A 68 -10.91 -1.92 12.97
CA ALA A 68 -11.89 -1.13 12.21
C ALA A 68 -11.82 0.39 12.48
N ARG A 69 -11.09 0.82 13.52
CA ARG A 69 -11.05 2.22 13.98
C ARG A 69 -9.72 2.93 13.77
N VAL A 70 -8.69 2.22 13.30
CA VAL A 70 -7.36 2.79 13.07
C VAL A 70 -7.12 3.08 11.60
N ASP A 71 -6.25 4.05 11.34
CA ASP A 71 -5.80 4.39 9.99
C ASP A 71 -5.04 3.20 9.39
N LYS A 72 -5.36 2.89 8.14
CA LYS A 72 -4.81 1.74 7.42
C LYS A 72 -4.22 2.15 6.09
N HIS A 73 -3.22 1.40 5.66
CA HIS A 73 -2.58 1.55 4.36
C HIS A 73 -2.66 0.22 3.61
N TYR A 74 -3.71 0.06 2.80
CA TYR A 74 -3.88 -1.10 1.92
C TYR A 74 -2.91 -1.02 0.73
N ARG A 75 -2.35 -2.16 0.34
CA ARG A 75 -1.45 -2.24 -0.81
C ARG A 75 -1.66 -3.52 -1.60
N VAL A 76 -1.56 -3.40 -2.91
CA VAL A 76 -1.29 -4.54 -3.78
C VAL A 76 0.15 -4.98 -3.52
N GLN A 77 0.36 -6.28 -3.34
CA GLN A 77 1.69 -6.79 -3.03
C GLN A 77 2.65 -6.54 -4.21
N SER A 78 3.84 -6.03 -3.91
CA SER A 78 4.91 -5.88 -4.87
C SER A 78 6.08 -6.77 -4.53
N ARG A 79 6.64 -7.41 -5.56
CA ARG A 79 7.89 -8.16 -5.48
C ARG A 79 8.93 -7.24 -4.87
N GLY A 80 9.70 -7.76 -3.94
CA GLY A 80 10.86 -7.06 -3.39
C GLY A 80 12.11 -7.91 -3.57
N VAL A 81 13.19 -7.49 -2.91
CA VAL A 81 14.47 -8.21 -2.92
C VAL A 81 14.34 -9.63 -2.36
N ARG A 82 13.45 -9.83 -1.39
CA ARG A 82 13.08 -11.15 -0.86
C ARG A 82 11.77 -11.58 -1.50
N ILE A 83 11.83 -12.63 -2.30
CA ILE A 83 10.65 -13.30 -2.83
C ILE A 83 10.13 -14.21 -1.70
N PRO A 84 8.88 -14.06 -1.25
CA PRO A 84 8.33 -14.95 -0.24
C PRO A 84 8.32 -16.39 -0.79
N PRO A 85 8.42 -17.41 0.08
CA PRO A 85 8.33 -18.78 -0.38
C PRO A 85 6.98 -19.03 -1.05
N THR A 86 6.98 -19.82 -2.13
CA THR A 86 5.79 -20.07 -2.97
C THR A 86 4.65 -20.77 -2.24
N TRP A 87 4.93 -21.45 -1.12
CA TRP A 87 3.91 -22.08 -0.27
C TRP A 87 3.15 -21.07 0.61
N LEU A 88 3.67 -19.86 0.81
CA LEU A 88 2.99 -18.82 1.57
C LEU A 88 1.87 -18.20 0.72
N PRO A 89 0.67 -17.95 1.27
CA PRO A 89 -0.34 -17.15 0.56
C PRO A 89 0.24 -15.80 0.11
N GLY A 90 0.13 -15.48 -1.17
CA GLY A 90 0.77 -14.30 -1.76
C GLY A 90 2.27 -14.48 -2.09
N GLY A 91 2.76 -15.72 -2.17
CA GLY A 91 4.15 -16.06 -2.49
C GLY A 91 4.61 -15.64 -3.89
N ASP A 92 3.69 -15.28 -4.78
CA ASP A 92 3.99 -14.62 -6.05
C ASP A 92 3.31 -13.24 -6.11
N PRO A 93 3.99 -12.16 -5.67
CA PRO A 93 3.41 -10.83 -5.68
C PRO A 93 3.14 -10.37 -7.13
N PRO A 94 1.96 -9.79 -7.40
CA PRO A 94 1.54 -9.45 -8.76
C PRO A 94 2.31 -8.27 -9.34
N LEU A 95 2.86 -7.35 -8.53
CA LEU A 95 3.59 -6.17 -9.03
C LEU A 95 5.12 -6.36 -9.01
N PRO A 96 5.88 -5.68 -9.88
CA PRO A 96 5.43 -4.78 -10.94
C PRO A 96 4.84 -5.54 -12.14
N GLN A 97 3.91 -4.91 -12.87
CA GLN A 97 3.39 -5.40 -14.15
C GLN A 97 3.66 -4.39 -15.26
N ALA A 98 3.93 -4.89 -16.46
CA ALA A 98 4.06 -4.04 -17.64
C ALA A 98 2.68 -3.57 -18.10
N MET A 99 2.60 -2.32 -18.54
CA MET A 99 1.41 -1.75 -19.16
C MET A 99 1.65 -1.63 -20.67
N GLU A 100 0.62 -1.91 -21.45
CA GLU A 100 0.62 -1.83 -22.91
C GLU A 100 -0.35 -0.72 -23.35
N VAL A 101 0.00 0.04 -24.39
CA VAL A 101 -0.85 1.15 -24.85
C VAL A 101 -2.18 0.61 -25.36
N GLY A 102 -3.28 1.20 -24.89
CA GLY A 102 -4.64 0.81 -25.25
C GLY A 102 -5.17 -0.45 -24.56
N GLN A 103 -4.39 -1.03 -23.63
CA GLN A 103 -4.82 -2.19 -22.83
C GLN A 103 -4.89 -1.79 -21.35
N PRO A 104 -6.07 -1.89 -20.70
CA PRO A 104 -6.18 -1.61 -19.28
C PRO A 104 -5.47 -2.68 -18.45
N LEU A 105 -4.67 -2.25 -17.49
CA LEU A 105 -4.10 -3.11 -16.46
C LEU A 105 -5.01 -3.10 -15.24
N VAL A 106 -5.64 -4.24 -14.94
CA VAL A 106 -6.55 -4.38 -13.80
C VAL A 106 -5.82 -5.04 -12.63
N LEU A 107 -5.89 -4.40 -11.46
CA LEU A 107 -5.30 -4.89 -10.21
C LEU A 107 -6.36 -4.94 -9.12
N GLU A 108 -6.41 -6.05 -8.39
CA GLU A 108 -7.32 -6.19 -7.25
C GLU A 108 -6.66 -5.67 -5.96
N LEU A 109 -7.30 -4.68 -5.33
CA LEU A 109 -6.93 -4.18 -4.02
C LEU A 109 -8.06 -4.51 -3.04
N ARG A 110 -7.80 -5.41 -2.09
CA ARG A 110 -8.76 -5.72 -1.03
C ARG A 110 -8.71 -4.67 0.07
N ILE A 111 -9.87 -4.13 0.41
CA ILE A 111 -10.08 -3.17 1.50
C ILE A 111 -11.16 -3.76 2.41
N ALA A 112 -10.88 -3.87 3.71
CA ALA A 112 -11.82 -4.42 4.69
C ALA A 112 -12.65 -3.36 5.40
N ASP A 113 -12.29 -2.08 5.26
CA ASP A 113 -12.97 -0.98 5.94
C ASP A 113 -14.32 -0.65 5.28
N ASP A 114 -15.34 -0.49 6.12
CA ASP A 114 -16.64 0.05 5.72
C ASP A 114 -16.57 1.59 5.74
N LEU A 115 -16.06 2.17 4.65
CA LEU A 115 -15.88 3.61 4.53
C LEU A 115 -17.20 4.37 4.57
N ALA A 116 -18.28 3.80 4.03
CA ALA A 116 -19.61 4.42 4.07
C ALA A 116 -20.10 4.62 5.50
N ARG A 117 -19.98 3.59 6.34
CA ARG A 117 -20.29 3.70 7.78
C ARG A 117 -19.39 4.71 8.48
N TRP A 118 -18.07 4.65 8.26
CA TRP A 118 -17.14 5.54 8.96
C TRP A 118 -17.25 7.00 8.52
N GLN A 119 -17.67 7.24 7.28
CA GLN A 119 -18.00 8.57 6.78
C GLN A 119 -19.23 9.13 7.49
N GLN A 120 -20.28 8.31 7.67
CA GLN A 120 -21.48 8.69 8.43
C GLN A 120 -21.16 9.00 9.90
N ASP A 121 -20.25 8.23 10.51
CA ASP A 121 -19.79 8.43 11.87
C ASP A 121 -18.80 9.61 12.02
N GLY A 122 -18.44 10.30 10.92
CA GLY A 122 -17.48 11.41 10.92
C GLY A 122 -16.05 11.01 11.27
N ARG A 123 -15.67 9.76 10.99
CA ARG A 123 -14.36 9.18 11.37
C ARG A 123 -13.38 9.05 10.21
N VAL A 124 -13.83 9.31 8.98
CA VAL A 124 -12.97 9.35 7.79
C VAL A 124 -12.44 10.77 7.64
N ALA A 125 -11.13 10.94 7.87
CA ALA A 125 -10.46 12.23 7.66
C ALA A 125 -10.05 12.43 6.20
N SER A 126 -9.54 11.40 5.54
CA SER A 126 -9.16 11.40 4.13
C SER A 126 -9.10 9.97 3.60
N VAL A 127 -9.35 9.78 2.31
CA VAL A 127 -9.12 8.51 1.61
C VAL A 127 -8.25 8.82 0.41
N ARG A 128 -7.05 8.24 0.38
CA ARG A 128 -6.08 8.52 -0.69
C ARG A 128 -5.76 7.27 -1.49
N LEU A 129 -5.83 7.38 -2.81
CA LEU A 129 -5.33 6.37 -3.74
C LEU A 129 -3.99 6.83 -4.30
N THR A 130 -3.01 5.93 -4.31
CA THR A 130 -1.69 6.23 -4.84
C THR A 130 -1.31 5.15 -5.85
N VAL A 131 -1.09 5.55 -7.10
CA VAL A 131 -0.59 4.68 -8.16
C VAL A 131 0.77 5.19 -8.59
N ARG A 132 1.79 4.33 -8.53
CA ARG A 132 3.12 4.67 -9.05
C ARG A 132 3.35 3.95 -10.35
N ILE A 133 3.74 4.70 -11.38
CA ILE A 133 4.05 4.19 -12.71
C ILE A 133 5.50 4.57 -13.01
N SER A 134 6.30 3.58 -13.37
CA SER A 134 7.71 3.76 -13.71
C SER A 134 7.93 3.81 -15.21
N ALA A 135 9.05 4.40 -15.62
CA ALA A 135 9.47 4.48 -17.03
C ALA A 135 8.40 5.12 -17.94
N ILE A 136 7.73 6.15 -17.42
CA ILE A 136 6.70 6.93 -18.12
C ILE A 136 7.06 8.41 -18.04
N GLU A 137 6.68 9.17 -19.06
CA GLU A 137 6.75 10.63 -19.08
C GLU A 137 5.32 11.18 -19.06
N ALA A 138 4.86 11.62 -17.89
CA ALA A 138 3.46 12.02 -17.70
C ALA A 138 3.02 13.16 -18.63
N SER A 139 3.94 14.02 -19.06
CA SER A 139 3.63 15.09 -20.02
C SER A 139 3.43 14.60 -21.47
N LEU A 140 3.92 13.41 -21.81
CA LEU A 140 3.86 12.83 -23.15
C LEU A 140 2.94 11.60 -23.24
N ASN A 141 2.50 11.06 -22.10
CA ASN A 141 1.71 9.84 -22.03
C ASN A 141 0.37 10.11 -21.37
N ALA A 142 -0.73 9.87 -22.10
CA ALA A 142 -2.06 9.88 -21.53
C ALA A 142 -2.26 8.63 -20.66
N VAL A 143 -2.60 8.83 -19.39
CA VAL A 143 -2.88 7.76 -18.41
C VAL A 143 -4.26 8.00 -17.84
N GLU A 144 -5.12 7.00 -17.95
CA GLU A 144 -6.41 6.97 -17.27
C GLU A 144 -6.32 6.02 -16.08
N ILE A 145 -6.80 6.47 -14.91
CA ILE A 145 -6.87 5.64 -13.70
C ILE A 145 -8.33 5.57 -13.29
N SER A 146 -8.85 4.36 -13.15
CA SER A 146 -10.19 4.09 -12.67
C SER A 146 -10.18 3.29 -11.38
N LEU A 147 -11.21 3.49 -10.55
CA LEU A 147 -11.48 2.73 -9.34
C LEU A 147 -12.93 2.22 -9.41
N ASN A 148 -13.12 0.90 -9.33
CA ASN A 148 -14.44 0.26 -9.43
C ASN A 148 -15.24 0.74 -10.67
N ASP A 149 -14.60 0.69 -11.85
CA ASP A 149 -15.15 1.13 -13.15
C ASP A 149 -15.47 2.63 -13.28
N ARG A 150 -15.06 3.45 -12.30
CA ARG A 150 -15.20 4.92 -12.36
C ARG A 150 -13.86 5.56 -12.64
N VAL A 151 -13.76 6.27 -13.76
CA VAL A 151 -12.58 7.09 -14.08
C VAL A 151 -12.43 8.19 -13.03
N LEU A 152 -11.23 8.32 -12.47
CA LEU A 152 -10.93 9.37 -11.52
C LEU A 152 -10.63 10.68 -12.27
N PRO A 153 -11.32 11.78 -11.93
CA PRO A 153 -11.10 13.06 -12.59
C PRO A 153 -9.68 13.60 -12.34
N GLU A 154 -9.13 14.31 -13.34
CA GLU A 154 -7.79 14.91 -13.25
C GLU A 154 -7.73 16.02 -12.19
N GLU A 155 -8.87 16.63 -11.85
CA GLU A 155 -8.96 17.66 -10.80
C GLU A 155 -8.64 17.10 -9.40
N LEU A 156 -8.77 15.79 -9.19
CA LEU A 156 -8.40 15.12 -7.95
C LEU A 156 -6.92 14.72 -7.91
N LEU A 157 -6.21 14.79 -9.05
CA LEU A 157 -4.86 14.28 -9.21
C LEU A 157 -3.81 15.28 -8.69
N ALA A 158 -3.04 14.83 -7.71
CA ALA A 158 -1.73 15.38 -7.36
C ALA A 158 -0.63 14.53 -7.99
N LEU A 159 -0.02 15.04 -9.05
CA LEU A 159 1.07 14.36 -9.76
C LEU A 159 2.43 14.69 -9.15
N ASN A 160 3.15 13.68 -8.67
CA ASN A 160 4.49 13.83 -8.10
C ASN A 160 5.57 13.23 -9.01
N ASP A 161 6.50 14.07 -9.44
CA ASP A 161 7.65 13.68 -10.26
C ASP A 161 8.79 13.09 -9.41
N LEU A 162 9.10 11.82 -9.68
CA LEU A 162 10.17 11.06 -9.05
C LEU A 162 11.43 10.93 -9.92
N ASN A 163 11.47 11.54 -11.10
CA ASN A 163 12.64 11.57 -11.97
C ASN A 163 13.79 12.31 -11.27
N TYR A 164 14.97 11.67 -11.24
CA TYR A 164 16.19 12.21 -10.64
C TYR A 164 16.08 12.69 -9.19
N ARG A 165 15.10 12.19 -8.42
CA ARG A 165 14.95 12.55 -7.00
C ARG A 165 15.95 11.80 -6.11
N LEU A 166 16.52 12.54 -5.15
CA LEU A 166 17.34 12.00 -4.07
C LEU A 166 16.59 12.16 -2.75
N THR A 167 16.55 11.10 -1.95
CA THR A 167 15.96 11.10 -0.60
C THR A 167 17.05 10.82 0.44
N ALA A 168 16.72 10.96 1.73
CA ALA A 168 17.62 10.53 2.82
C ALA A 168 18.03 9.05 2.71
N ASN A 169 17.20 8.23 2.04
CA ASN A 169 17.44 6.81 1.82
C ASN A 169 18.10 6.50 0.46
N GLY A 170 18.58 7.52 -0.26
CA GLY A 170 19.25 7.39 -1.55
C GLY A 170 18.38 7.79 -2.74
N ALA A 171 18.87 7.47 -3.95
CA ALA A 171 18.23 7.84 -5.20
C ALA A 171 16.93 7.06 -5.42
N VAL A 172 15.90 7.76 -5.88
CA VAL A 172 14.61 7.16 -6.21
C VAL A 172 14.74 6.40 -7.52
N SER A 173 14.55 5.09 -7.46
CA SER A 173 14.57 4.19 -8.63
C SER A 173 13.51 3.08 -8.49
N PRO A 174 12.83 2.65 -9.56
CA PRO A 174 12.90 3.23 -10.92
C PRO A 174 12.26 4.62 -10.98
N TYR A 175 12.73 5.43 -11.93
CA TYR A 175 12.18 6.74 -12.27
C TYR A 175 10.74 6.64 -12.80
N GLY A 176 9.99 7.73 -12.70
CA GLY A 176 8.60 7.82 -13.11
C GLY A 176 7.80 8.78 -12.22
N TYR A 177 6.51 8.53 -12.13
CA TYR A 177 5.56 9.43 -11.48
C TYR A 177 4.69 8.70 -10.46
N VAL A 178 4.24 9.45 -9.45
CA VAL A 178 3.20 9.02 -8.53
C VAL A 178 1.95 9.83 -8.80
N TYR A 179 0.89 9.12 -9.16
CA TYR A 179 -0.46 9.64 -9.32
C TYR A 179 -1.17 9.47 -7.98
N GLU A 180 -1.30 10.55 -7.22
CA GLU A 180 -1.99 10.56 -5.94
C GLU A 180 -3.36 11.23 -6.11
N PHE A 181 -4.42 10.58 -5.63
CA PHE A 181 -5.78 11.10 -5.65
C PHE A 181 -6.28 11.21 -4.22
N ASP A 182 -6.75 12.40 -3.84
CA ASP A 182 -7.56 12.57 -2.63
C ASP A 182 -9.03 12.35 -3.01
N LEU A 183 -9.62 11.28 -2.49
CA LEU A 183 -10.92 10.78 -2.92
C LEU A 183 -12.03 11.41 -2.07
N PRO A 184 -12.92 12.21 -2.67
CA PRO A 184 -14.11 12.64 -1.97
C PRO A 184 -15.09 11.45 -1.80
N PRO A 185 -16.07 11.55 -0.89
CA PRO A 185 -16.93 10.43 -0.49
C PRO A 185 -17.59 9.65 -1.64
N GLU A 186 -17.91 10.33 -2.75
CA GLU A 186 -18.51 9.73 -3.95
C GLU A 186 -17.58 8.75 -4.70
N TYR A 187 -16.26 8.84 -4.48
CA TYR A 187 -15.24 7.95 -5.06
C TYR A 187 -14.62 6.99 -4.03
N HIS A 188 -15.15 6.92 -2.80
CA HIS A 188 -14.69 5.92 -1.83
C HIS A 188 -14.95 4.50 -2.37
N PRO A 189 -13.98 3.57 -2.21
CA PRO A 189 -14.10 2.19 -2.68
C PRO A 189 -15.13 1.36 -1.92
#